data_AF-F6B7G9-F1
#
_entry.id   AF-F6B7G9-F1
#
_cell.length_a   1.000
_cell.length_b   1.000
_cell.length_c   1.000
_cell.angle_alpha   90.00
_cell.angle_beta   90.00
_cell.angle_gamma   90.00
#
_symmetry.space_group_name_H-M   'P 1'
#
loop_
_entity.id
_entity.type
_entity.pdbx_description
1 polymer ?
#
loop_
_entity_poly.entity_id
_entity_poly.type
_entity_poly.pdbx_seq_one_letter_code
_entity_poly.pdbx_strand_id
1 'polypeptide(L)'
;MPNKLVVLDPGHGGRDSGATGNGLLEKNITLDIAKRVAARLAAYNVNVRLTRDNDTYISLSARANFANHLGADYFLSIHINAGGGTGFESYIYNGPVSPETSRFRSIIHRNIMNFLDDYGVVNRGEKTANFAVLRETGMPAVLIENLFIDTAKDAALLKDPEFINGLSEAITGGIVWALNLTAKPTTPAPTPTPQPTPAPTGPPETVSSWDPQGEVAKLKEAGFIVDDHPADAPLTWGEFAAVMNRLINVLNIKNNS
;
A
#
# COMPACT_ATOMS: atom_id res chain seq x y z
N MET A 1 -4.13 -16.04 21.29
CA MET A 1 -2.94 -16.51 20.54
C MET A 1 -1.98 -15.35 20.41
N PRO A 2 -0.66 -15.56 20.41
CA PRO A 2 0.29 -14.49 20.14
C PRO A 2 -0.03 -13.82 18.79
N ASN A 3 0.21 -12.51 18.67
CA ASN A 3 0.01 -11.78 17.41
C ASN A 3 0.92 -12.39 16.35
N LYS A 4 0.33 -12.76 15.19
CA LYS A 4 1.08 -13.31 14.06
C LYS A 4 2.18 -12.33 13.63
N LEU A 5 3.32 -12.85 13.19
CA LEU A 5 4.40 -12.08 12.59
C LEU A 5 4.44 -12.29 11.07
N VAL A 6 4.24 -11.22 10.33
CA VAL A 6 4.42 -11.17 8.87
C VAL A 6 5.74 -10.48 8.56
N VAL A 7 6.56 -11.14 7.74
CA VAL A 7 7.73 -10.51 7.14
C VAL A 7 7.43 -10.15 5.69
N LEU A 8 7.58 -8.87 5.37
CA LEU A 8 7.50 -8.35 4.01
C LEU A 8 8.93 -8.18 3.48
N ASP A 9 9.19 -8.74 2.31
CA ASP A 9 10.48 -8.68 1.66
C ASP A 9 10.39 -7.85 0.37
N PRO A 10 10.62 -6.52 0.44
CA PRO A 10 10.80 -5.74 -0.76
C PRO A 10 12.08 -6.18 -1.48
N GLY A 11 11.91 -6.79 -2.66
CA GLY A 11 13.00 -7.34 -3.47
C GLY A 11 14.09 -6.31 -3.78
N HIS A 12 15.32 -6.78 -4.01
CA HIS A 12 16.48 -5.94 -4.39
C HIS A 12 16.85 -4.89 -3.33
N GLY A 13 17.57 -3.82 -3.69
CA GLY A 13 17.97 -2.74 -2.80
C GLY A 13 19.47 -2.41 -2.84
N GLY A 14 19.80 -1.17 -2.51
CA GLY A 14 21.16 -0.64 -2.54
C GLY A 14 21.78 -0.80 -3.94
N ARG A 15 22.88 -1.55 -4.00
CA ARG A 15 23.62 -1.85 -5.25
C ARG A 15 22.87 -2.74 -6.23
N ASP A 16 21.84 -3.44 -5.78
CA ASP A 16 20.99 -4.26 -6.64
C ASP A 16 19.75 -3.46 -7.00
N SER A 17 19.67 -2.99 -8.25
CA SER A 17 18.51 -2.24 -8.75
C SER A 17 17.27 -3.10 -8.94
N GLY A 18 17.45 -4.43 -9.04
CA GLY A 18 16.52 -5.29 -9.72
C GLY A 18 16.41 -4.93 -11.21
N ALA A 19 15.29 -5.31 -11.80
CA ALA A 19 14.96 -4.97 -13.16
C ALA A 19 14.84 -3.44 -13.34
N THR A 20 15.21 -2.99 -14.54
CA THR A 20 15.16 -1.57 -14.92
C THR A 20 14.46 -1.46 -16.27
N GLY A 21 13.57 -0.49 -16.40
CA GLY A 21 12.83 -0.29 -17.65
C GLY A 21 11.96 0.95 -17.56
N ASN A 22 11.72 1.62 -18.69
CA ASN A 22 10.80 2.75 -18.75
C ASN A 22 11.07 3.89 -17.73
N GLY A 23 12.32 4.08 -17.30
CA GLY A 23 12.71 5.07 -16.28
C GLY A 23 12.43 4.65 -14.83
N LEU A 24 12.08 3.39 -14.60
CA LEU A 24 11.80 2.81 -13.30
C LEU A 24 12.93 1.89 -12.84
N LEU A 25 13.08 1.78 -11.52
CA LEU A 25 13.93 0.81 -10.84
C LEU A 25 13.05 -0.07 -9.95
N GLU A 26 13.11 -1.38 -10.15
CA GLU A 26 12.29 -2.33 -9.39
C GLU A 26 12.44 -2.13 -7.87
N LYS A 27 13.67 -1.98 -7.38
CA LYS A 27 13.96 -1.79 -5.94
C LYS A 27 13.18 -0.64 -5.28
N ASN A 28 12.83 0.41 -6.04
CA ASN A 28 12.11 1.56 -5.51
C ASN A 28 10.62 1.24 -5.39
N ILE A 29 10.05 0.59 -6.42
CA ILE A 29 8.63 0.22 -6.46
C ILE A 29 8.34 -0.84 -5.39
N THR A 30 9.18 -1.87 -5.29
CA THR A 30 9.02 -2.93 -4.29
C THR A 30 9.04 -2.37 -2.87
N LEU A 31 9.94 -1.41 -2.59
CA LEU A 31 10.01 -0.73 -1.30
C LEU A 31 8.76 0.11 -1.01
N ASP A 32 8.26 0.86 -2.00
CA ASP A 32 7.04 1.68 -1.84
C ASP A 32 5.83 0.80 -1.52
N ILE A 33 5.61 -0.26 -2.30
CA ILE A 33 4.53 -1.22 -2.07
C ILE A 33 4.66 -1.85 -0.68
N ALA A 34 5.84 -2.35 -0.30
CA ALA A 34 6.04 -3.01 1.00
C ALA A 34 5.74 -2.06 2.18
N LYS A 35 6.16 -0.79 2.11
CA LYS A 35 5.86 0.22 3.14
C LYS A 35 4.37 0.51 3.24
N ARG A 36 3.69 0.64 2.09
CA ARG A 36 2.25 0.88 2.03
C ARG A 36 1.44 -0.29 2.58
N VAL A 37 1.86 -1.52 2.31
CA VAL A 37 1.24 -2.73 2.87
C VAL A 37 1.48 -2.78 4.38
N ALA A 38 2.71 -2.54 4.85
CA ALA A 38 3.03 -2.52 6.27
C ALA A 38 2.21 -1.48 7.05
N ALA A 39 2.08 -0.27 6.50
CA ALA A 39 1.28 0.80 7.11
C ALA A 39 -0.20 0.41 7.27
N ARG A 40 -0.79 -0.29 6.28
CA ARG A 40 -2.18 -0.75 6.35
C ARG A 40 -2.36 -1.91 7.33
N LEU A 41 -1.42 -2.86 7.33
CA LEU A 41 -1.44 -3.99 8.27
C LEU A 41 -1.32 -3.53 9.74
N ALA A 42 -0.85 -2.31 10.01
CA ALA A 42 -0.82 -1.74 11.35
C ALA A 42 -2.22 -1.64 12.00
N ALA A 43 -3.29 -1.60 11.21
CA ALA A 43 -4.68 -1.62 11.69
C ALA A 43 -5.17 -3.01 12.13
N TYR A 44 -4.37 -4.06 11.99
CA TYR A 44 -4.71 -5.45 12.31
C TYR A 44 -3.85 -5.99 13.47
N ASN A 45 -4.34 -7.01 14.17
CA ASN A 45 -3.62 -7.71 15.25
C ASN A 45 -2.50 -8.59 14.68
N VAL A 46 -1.50 -7.95 14.09
CA VAL A 46 -0.34 -8.57 13.44
C VAL A 46 0.90 -7.70 13.69
N ASN A 47 2.04 -8.35 13.84
CA ASN A 47 3.34 -7.71 13.83
C ASN A 47 3.90 -7.75 12.40
N VAL A 48 4.43 -6.63 11.91
CA VAL A 48 5.02 -6.56 10.57
C VAL A 48 6.47 -6.17 10.66
N ARG A 49 7.34 -6.88 9.95
CA ARG A 49 8.75 -6.55 9.80
C ARG A 49 9.12 -6.55 8.33
N LEU A 50 9.96 -5.60 7.92
CA LEU A 50 10.50 -5.56 6.57
C LEU A 50 11.92 -6.12 6.58
N THR A 51 12.30 -6.86 5.54
CA THR A 51 13.72 -7.24 5.36
C THR A 51 14.58 -5.98 5.22
N ARG A 52 14.10 -4.97 4.48
CA ARG A 52 14.65 -3.61 4.40
C ARG A 52 13.54 -2.55 4.43
N ASP A 53 13.79 -1.45 5.10
CA ASP A 53 12.91 -0.26 5.16
C ASP A 53 13.52 0.98 4.48
N ASN A 54 14.70 0.81 3.89
CA ASN A 54 15.42 1.83 3.11
C ASN A 54 16.09 1.18 1.88
N ASP A 55 16.89 1.96 1.15
CA ASP A 55 17.60 1.49 -0.04
C ASP A 55 18.91 0.75 0.32
N THR A 56 18.79 -0.34 1.08
CA THR A 56 19.93 -1.19 1.48
C THR A 56 19.90 -2.52 0.74
N TYR A 57 21.07 -2.98 0.33
CA TYR A 57 21.24 -4.30 -0.25
C TYR A 57 21.19 -5.39 0.83
N ILE A 58 20.37 -6.41 0.61
CA ILE A 58 20.30 -7.62 1.43
C ILE A 58 20.38 -8.84 0.52
N SER A 59 21.27 -9.78 0.83
CA SER A 59 21.40 -11.02 0.06
C SER A 59 20.18 -11.92 0.25
N LEU A 60 19.93 -12.81 -0.71
CA LEU A 60 18.76 -13.70 -0.68
C LEU A 60 18.72 -14.56 0.60
N SER A 61 19.84 -15.18 0.98
CA SER A 61 19.90 -15.99 2.21
C SER A 61 19.75 -15.15 3.47
N ALA A 62 20.22 -13.89 3.49
CA ALA A 62 20.02 -13.01 4.64
C ALA A 62 18.55 -12.63 4.82
N ARG A 63 17.77 -12.46 3.74
CA ARG A 63 16.31 -12.23 3.78
C ARG A 63 15.57 -13.40 4.41
N ALA A 64 15.86 -14.61 3.94
CA ALA A 64 15.28 -15.84 4.50
C ALA A 64 15.67 -16.05 5.95
N ASN A 65 16.96 -15.90 6.28
CA ASN A 65 17.47 -16.03 7.65
C ASN A 65 16.86 -15.01 8.60
N PHE A 66 16.64 -13.78 8.16
CA PHE A 66 15.95 -12.76 8.94
C PHE A 66 14.53 -13.22 9.33
N ALA A 67 13.75 -13.72 8.37
CA ALA A 67 12.40 -14.22 8.64
C ALA A 67 12.41 -15.45 9.56
N ASN A 68 13.33 -16.38 9.33
CA ASN A 68 13.50 -17.59 10.13
C ASN A 68 13.89 -17.27 11.58
N HIS A 69 14.85 -16.35 11.78
CA HIS A 69 15.33 -15.97 13.10
C HIS A 69 14.25 -15.31 13.95
N LEU A 70 13.37 -14.52 13.33
CA LEU A 70 12.24 -13.92 14.03
C LEU A 70 11.10 -14.90 14.32
N GLY A 71 11.13 -16.12 13.76
CA GLY A 71 10.04 -17.07 13.85
C GLY A 71 8.77 -16.55 13.18
N ALA A 72 8.89 -15.94 11.98
CA ALA A 72 7.74 -15.38 11.28
C ALA A 72 6.69 -16.45 10.96
N ASP A 73 5.41 -16.10 11.06
CA ASP A 73 4.28 -16.95 10.68
C ASP A 73 4.03 -16.94 9.17
N TYR A 74 4.50 -15.90 8.48
CA TYR A 74 4.31 -15.73 7.05
C TYR A 74 5.37 -14.82 6.43
N PHE A 75 5.77 -15.14 5.19
CA PHE A 75 6.72 -14.37 4.40
C PHE A 75 6.12 -14.02 3.03
N LEU A 76 6.16 -12.74 2.65
CA LEU A 76 5.78 -12.28 1.32
C LEU A 76 6.92 -11.48 0.70
N SER A 77 7.47 -12.00 -0.40
CA SER A 77 8.44 -11.28 -1.24
C SER A 77 7.71 -10.53 -2.35
N ILE A 78 8.08 -9.26 -2.54
CA ILE A 78 7.40 -8.32 -3.45
C ILE A 78 8.40 -7.91 -4.52
N HIS A 79 8.07 -8.21 -5.78
CA HIS A 79 8.90 -8.01 -6.97
C HIS A 79 8.11 -7.39 -8.13
N ILE A 80 8.84 -6.93 -9.14
CA ILE A 80 8.33 -6.45 -10.44
C ILE A 80 9.08 -7.20 -11.54
N ASN A 81 8.34 -7.77 -12.48
CA ASN A 81 8.90 -8.66 -13.49
C ASN A 81 9.61 -7.90 -14.62
N ALA A 82 10.31 -8.63 -15.46
CA ALA A 82 10.87 -8.19 -16.73
C ALA A 82 11.05 -9.36 -17.71
N GLY A 83 11.50 -9.09 -18.93
CA GLY A 83 11.75 -10.08 -19.96
C GLY A 83 10.69 -10.14 -21.06
N GLY A 84 10.02 -9.02 -21.34
CA GLY A 84 9.11 -8.89 -22.49
C GLY A 84 7.71 -9.50 -22.30
N GLY A 85 7.23 -9.61 -21.06
CA GLY A 85 5.86 -10.06 -20.73
C GLY A 85 4.93 -8.93 -20.28
N THR A 86 3.70 -9.26 -19.90
CA THR A 86 2.75 -8.35 -19.22
C THR A 86 1.92 -9.17 -18.25
N GLY A 87 1.50 -8.55 -17.14
CA GLY A 87 0.56 -9.15 -16.20
C GLY A 87 1.14 -9.55 -14.85
N PHE A 88 0.29 -10.13 -14.02
CA PHE A 88 0.60 -10.51 -12.65
C PHE A 88 0.80 -12.02 -12.51
N GLU A 89 1.79 -12.42 -11.73
CA GLU A 89 2.04 -13.81 -11.35
C GLU A 89 2.48 -13.92 -9.89
N SER A 90 2.19 -15.07 -9.29
CA SER A 90 2.61 -15.38 -7.93
C SER A 90 3.28 -16.73 -7.85
N TYR A 91 4.30 -16.84 -7.02
CA TYR A 91 5.17 -18.00 -6.89
C TYR A 91 5.18 -18.56 -5.48
N ILE A 92 5.30 -19.89 -5.40
CA ILE A 92 5.73 -20.64 -4.22
C ILE A 92 6.93 -21.50 -4.60
N TYR A 93 7.61 -22.09 -3.61
CA TYR A 93 8.71 -23.01 -3.88
C TYR A 93 8.23 -24.21 -4.72
N ASN A 94 9.06 -24.66 -5.68
CA ASN A 94 8.77 -25.83 -6.51
C ASN A 94 9.14 -27.18 -5.89
N GLY A 95 9.63 -27.20 -4.65
CA GLY A 95 9.76 -28.40 -3.83
C GLY A 95 8.61 -28.56 -2.83
N PRO A 96 8.81 -29.34 -1.74
CA PRO A 96 7.81 -29.52 -0.71
C PRO A 96 7.41 -28.19 -0.05
N VAL A 97 6.11 -27.95 0.08
CA VAL A 97 5.53 -26.79 0.78
C VAL A 97 4.36 -27.25 1.66
N SER A 98 4.04 -26.48 2.69
CA SER A 98 2.85 -26.72 3.50
C SER A 98 1.56 -26.49 2.71
N PRO A 99 0.44 -27.17 3.05
CA PRO A 99 -0.87 -26.83 2.48
C PRO A 99 -1.26 -25.37 2.70
N GLU A 100 -0.82 -24.76 3.81
CA GLU A 100 -0.99 -23.35 4.13
C GLU A 100 -0.32 -22.45 3.08
N THR A 101 0.90 -22.78 2.63
CA THR A 101 1.62 -22.03 1.59
C THR A 101 0.80 -21.91 0.31
N SER A 102 0.29 -23.04 -0.19
CA SER A 102 -0.54 -23.07 -1.39
C SER A 102 -1.85 -22.31 -1.19
N ARG A 103 -2.53 -22.52 -0.05
CA ARG A 103 -3.77 -21.82 0.29
C ARG A 103 -3.57 -20.30 0.37
N PHE A 104 -2.51 -19.85 1.04
CA PHE A 104 -2.21 -18.42 1.19
C PHE A 104 -1.90 -17.79 -0.15
N ARG A 105 -1.11 -18.44 -1.01
CA ARG A 105 -0.87 -17.98 -2.38
C ARG A 105 -2.19 -17.79 -3.13
N SER A 106 -3.09 -18.78 -3.14
CA SER A 106 -4.34 -18.67 -3.91
C SER A 106 -5.27 -17.57 -3.39
N ILE A 107 -5.34 -17.36 -2.07
CA ILE A 107 -6.13 -16.27 -1.49
C ILE A 107 -5.55 -14.91 -1.89
N ILE A 108 -4.23 -14.73 -1.77
CA ILE A 108 -3.53 -13.49 -2.09
C ILE A 108 -3.60 -13.20 -3.59
N HIS A 109 -3.29 -14.19 -4.42
CA HIS A 109 -3.33 -14.09 -5.87
C HIS A 109 -4.72 -13.65 -6.35
N ARG A 110 -5.78 -14.33 -5.89
CA ARG A 110 -7.15 -13.98 -6.27
C ARG A 110 -7.55 -12.59 -5.80
N ASN A 111 -7.17 -12.19 -4.58
CA ASN A 111 -7.51 -10.86 -4.06
C ASN A 111 -6.84 -9.75 -4.89
N ILE A 112 -5.56 -9.93 -5.23
CA ILE A 112 -4.83 -9.00 -6.10
C ILE A 112 -5.44 -8.98 -7.50
N MET A 113 -5.73 -10.14 -8.08
CA MET A 113 -6.34 -10.22 -9.42
C MET A 113 -7.70 -9.53 -9.50
N ASN A 114 -8.55 -9.63 -8.47
CA ASN A 114 -9.83 -8.92 -8.46
C ASN A 114 -9.67 -7.40 -8.63
N PHE A 115 -8.61 -6.80 -8.07
CA PHE A 115 -8.29 -5.39 -8.28
C PHE A 115 -7.68 -5.15 -9.66
N LEU A 116 -6.77 -6.02 -10.09
CA LEU A 116 -6.03 -5.89 -11.34
C LEU A 116 -6.92 -6.10 -12.59
N ASP A 117 -8.02 -6.83 -12.47
CA ASP A 117 -8.99 -7.05 -13.56
C ASP A 117 -9.61 -5.73 -14.04
N ASP A 118 -9.85 -4.77 -13.14
CA ASP A 118 -10.37 -3.42 -13.48
C ASP A 118 -9.40 -2.62 -14.35
N TYR A 119 -8.11 -2.98 -14.33
CA TYR A 119 -7.05 -2.38 -15.16
C TYR A 119 -6.73 -3.22 -16.41
N GLY A 120 -7.46 -4.30 -16.65
CA GLY A 120 -7.23 -5.22 -17.76
C GLY A 120 -5.81 -5.82 -17.73
N VAL A 121 -5.29 -6.09 -16.54
CA VAL A 121 -3.99 -6.73 -16.34
C VAL A 121 -4.14 -8.24 -16.53
N VAL A 122 -3.18 -8.84 -17.24
CA VAL A 122 -3.24 -10.27 -17.56
C VAL A 122 -2.96 -11.11 -16.31
N ASN A 123 -3.85 -12.05 -15.98
CA ASN A 123 -3.54 -13.09 -15.02
C ASN A 123 -2.60 -14.13 -15.65
N ARG A 124 -1.34 -14.17 -15.22
CA ARG A 124 -0.33 -15.15 -15.68
C ARG A 124 -0.24 -16.38 -14.80
N GLY A 125 -1.06 -16.43 -13.76
CA GLY A 125 -1.32 -17.60 -12.96
C GLY A 125 -0.43 -17.77 -11.73
N GLU A 126 -0.77 -18.84 -11.05
CA GLU A 126 -0.17 -19.31 -9.82
C GLU A 126 0.95 -20.33 -10.13
N LYS A 127 2.20 -19.91 -9.98
CA LYS A 127 3.39 -20.65 -10.43
C LYS A 127 4.24 -21.20 -9.29
N THR A 128 5.20 -22.04 -9.65
CA THR A 128 6.23 -22.53 -8.74
C THR A 128 7.62 -22.22 -9.30
N ALA A 129 8.59 -21.93 -8.43
CA ALA A 129 9.97 -21.65 -8.82
C ALA A 129 10.96 -21.99 -7.69
N ASN A 130 12.23 -22.14 -8.04
CA ASN A 130 13.31 -22.45 -7.08
C ASN A 130 13.99 -21.18 -6.52
N PHE A 131 13.20 -20.16 -6.16
CA PHE A 131 13.74 -18.92 -5.62
C PHE A 131 14.30 -19.14 -4.21
N ALA A 132 15.51 -18.64 -3.95
CA ALA A 132 16.21 -18.87 -2.69
C ALA A 132 15.40 -18.38 -1.48
N VAL A 133 14.77 -17.20 -1.59
CA VAL A 133 13.92 -16.65 -0.52
C VAL A 133 12.68 -17.50 -0.22
N LEU A 134 12.19 -18.30 -1.16
CA LEU A 134 11.06 -19.22 -0.95
C LEU A 134 11.52 -20.59 -0.44
N ARG A 135 12.68 -21.06 -0.94
CA ARG A 135 13.26 -22.36 -0.57
C ARG A 135 13.86 -22.34 0.84
N GLU A 136 14.45 -21.23 1.26
CA GLU A 136 15.25 -21.13 2.48
C GLU A 136 14.44 -20.62 3.69
N THR A 137 13.19 -20.18 3.50
CA THR A 137 12.27 -19.82 4.58
C THR A 137 11.58 -21.06 5.17
N GLY A 138 11.43 -21.08 6.50
CA GLY A 138 10.80 -22.19 7.24
C GLY A 138 9.28 -22.04 7.47
N MET A 139 8.70 -20.90 7.11
CA MET A 139 7.26 -20.60 7.23
C MET A 139 6.58 -20.56 5.86
N PRO A 140 5.24 -20.51 5.79
CA PRO A 140 4.55 -20.28 4.52
C PRO A 140 5.06 -19.02 3.81
N ALA A 141 5.49 -19.17 2.57
CA ALA A 141 6.17 -18.12 1.82
C ALA A 141 5.61 -17.99 0.40
N VAL A 142 5.35 -16.75 -0.03
CA VAL A 142 4.89 -16.42 -1.39
C VAL A 142 5.77 -15.32 -1.95
N LEU A 143 6.02 -15.35 -3.25
CA LEU A 143 6.59 -14.22 -4.00
C LEU A 143 5.56 -13.73 -5.00
N ILE A 144 5.39 -12.42 -5.13
CA ILE A 144 4.54 -11.81 -6.16
C ILE A 144 5.36 -10.99 -7.13
N GLU A 145 5.08 -11.17 -8.42
CA GLU A 145 5.61 -10.35 -9.51
C GLU A 145 4.51 -9.43 -10.00
N ASN A 146 4.59 -8.16 -9.62
CA ASN A 146 3.56 -7.17 -9.91
C ASN A 146 3.88 -6.48 -11.24
N LEU A 147 3.39 -7.06 -12.33
CA LEU A 147 3.50 -6.51 -13.68
C LEU A 147 4.95 -6.53 -14.20
N PHE A 148 5.16 -6.07 -15.43
CA PHE A 148 6.45 -6.07 -16.13
C PHE A 148 7.00 -4.65 -16.31
N ILE A 149 8.14 -4.36 -15.70
CA ILE A 149 8.76 -3.02 -15.68
C ILE A 149 9.24 -2.56 -17.06
N ASP A 150 9.55 -3.51 -17.95
CA ASP A 150 10.05 -3.26 -19.30
C ASP A 150 8.92 -3.12 -20.34
N THR A 151 7.69 -3.49 -19.99
CA THR A 151 6.52 -3.34 -20.86
C THR A 151 5.81 -2.02 -20.60
N ALA A 152 5.66 -1.20 -21.64
CA ALA A 152 5.15 0.18 -21.50
C ALA A 152 3.77 0.31 -20.83
N LYS A 153 2.83 -0.61 -21.14
CA LYS A 153 1.48 -0.62 -20.53
C LYS A 153 1.57 -0.85 -19.00
N ASP A 154 2.31 -1.87 -18.62
CA ASP A 154 2.53 -2.25 -17.22
C ASP A 154 3.30 -1.15 -16.48
N ALA A 155 4.36 -0.62 -17.10
CA ALA A 155 5.14 0.48 -16.55
C ALA A 155 4.34 1.78 -16.36
N ALA A 156 3.32 2.04 -17.17
CA ALA A 156 2.42 3.18 -16.97
C ALA A 156 1.62 3.04 -15.67
N LEU A 157 1.09 1.84 -15.38
CA LEU A 157 0.42 1.55 -14.11
C LEU A 157 1.40 1.63 -12.93
N LEU A 158 2.61 1.10 -13.08
CA LEU A 158 3.64 1.15 -12.04
C LEU A 158 4.15 2.57 -11.72
N LYS A 159 3.91 3.54 -12.61
CA LYS A 159 4.18 4.98 -12.38
C LYS A 159 3.03 5.69 -11.69
N ASP A 160 1.83 5.12 -11.70
CA ASP A 160 0.63 5.74 -11.17
C ASP A 160 0.54 5.51 -9.64
N PRO A 161 0.64 6.57 -8.81
CA PRO A 161 0.54 6.44 -7.37
C PRO A 161 -0.82 5.92 -6.88
N GLU A 162 -1.91 6.16 -7.62
CA GLU A 162 -3.24 5.65 -7.28
C GLU A 162 -3.33 4.15 -7.52
N PHE A 163 -2.80 3.68 -8.65
CA PHE A 163 -2.65 2.24 -8.92
C PHE A 163 -1.80 1.56 -7.85
N ILE A 164 -0.63 2.11 -7.51
CA ILE A 164 0.24 1.54 -6.45
C ILE A 164 -0.48 1.51 -5.10
N ASN A 165 -1.31 2.52 -4.82
CA ASN A 165 -2.13 2.55 -3.60
C ASN A 165 -3.19 1.43 -3.57
N GLY A 166 -3.93 1.26 -4.65
CA GLY A 166 -4.94 0.20 -4.79
C GLY A 166 -4.32 -1.20 -4.81
N LEU A 167 -3.18 -1.38 -5.49
CA LEU A 167 -2.42 -2.63 -5.47
C LEU A 167 -1.96 -2.99 -4.05
N SER A 168 -1.43 -1.99 -3.31
CA SER A 168 -1.01 -2.19 -1.92
C SER A 168 -2.19 -2.54 -1.00
N GLU A 169 -3.38 -2.00 -1.27
CA GLU A 169 -4.60 -2.36 -0.57
C GLU A 169 -5.05 -3.79 -0.88
N ALA A 170 -5.01 -4.20 -2.15
CA ALA A 170 -5.35 -5.56 -2.56
C ALA A 170 -4.35 -6.59 -1.98
N ILE A 171 -3.05 -6.29 -1.97
CA ILE A 171 -2.05 -7.14 -1.29
C ILE A 171 -2.36 -7.25 0.21
N THR A 172 -2.68 -6.12 0.86
CA THR A 172 -3.04 -6.11 2.28
C THR A 172 -4.27 -6.96 2.55
N GLY A 173 -5.34 -6.79 1.77
CA GLY A 173 -6.55 -7.59 1.84
C GLY A 173 -6.22 -9.07 1.70
N GLY A 174 -5.47 -9.45 0.66
CA GLY A 174 -5.00 -10.82 0.46
C GLY A 174 -4.33 -11.42 1.70
N ILE A 175 -3.39 -10.69 2.32
CA ILE A 175 -2.70 -11.12 3.55
C ILE A 175 -3.68 -11.29 4.70
N VAL A 176 -4.57 -10.31 4.92
CA VAL A 176 -5.59 -10.33 5.98
C VAL A 176 -6.49 -11.56 5.85
N TRP A 177 -7.02 -11.82 4.66
CA TRP A 177 -7.87 -12.97 4.37
C TRP A 177 -7.12 -14.30 4.48
N ALA A 178 -5.88 -14.37 3.98
CA ALA A 178 -5.07 -15.59 4.02
C ALA A 178 -4.75 -16.01 5.46
N LEU A 179 -4.37 -15.05 6.29
CA LEU A 179 -3.94 -15.28 7.67
C LEU A 179 -5.08 -15.18 8.69
N ASN A 180 -6.31 -14.87 8.26
CA ASN A 180 -7.45 -14.62 9.13
C ASN A 180 -7.12 -13.56 10.20
N LEU A 181 -6.53 -12.44 9.77
CA LEU A 181 -6.16 -11.36 10.68
C LEU A 181 -7.40 -10.62 11.15
N THR A 182 -7.44 -10.28 12.44
CA THR A 182 -8.52 -9.47 13.01
C THR A 182 -8.08 -8.01 13.06
N ALA A 183 -9.00 -7.10 12.80
CA ALA A 183 -8.75 -5.68 13.02
C ALA A 183 -8.42 -5.44 14.50
N LYS A 184 -7.51 -4.52 14.77
CA LYS A 184 -7.36 -3.97 16.13
C LYS A 184 -8.69 -3.31 16.50
N PRO A 185 -9.08 -3.33 17.78
CA PRO A 185 -10.14 -2.45 18.25
C PRO A 185 -9.76 -1.04 17.83
N THR A 186 -10.54 -0.44 16.95
CA THR A 186 -10.48 0.99 16.77
C THR A 186 -10.78 1.56 18.15
N THR A 187 -9.83 2.26 18.77
CA THR A 187 -10.26 3.28 19.72
C THR A 187 -11.15 4.16 18.87
N PRO A 188 -12.45 4.32 19.18
CA PRO A 188 -13.27 5.23 18.43
C PRO A 188 -12.49 6.54 18.42
N ALA A 189 -12.26 7.10 17.22
CA ALA A 189 -12.10 8.54 17.18
C ALA A 189 -13.25 9.10 18.03
N PRO A 190 -13.00 10.09 18.91
CA PRO A 190 -14.06 10.65 19.73
C PRO A 190 -15.27 10.87 18.82
N THR A 191 -16.39 10.23 19.17
CA THR A 191 -17.62 10.27 18.38
C THR A 191 -17.83 11.73 18.00
N PRO A 192 -17.84 12.10 16.71
CA PRO A 192 -18.28 13.44 16.37
C PRO A 192 -19.69 13.55 16.94
N THR A 193 -19.87 14.48 17.89
CA THR A 193 -21.16 14.78 18.50
C THR A 193 -22.20 14.79 17.38
N PRO A 194 -23.35 14.08 17.51
CA PRO A 194 -24.29 13.94 16.41
C PRO A 194 -24.63 15.32 15.88
N GLN A 195 -24.26 15.61 14.63
CA GLN A 195 -24.76 16.80 13.98
C GLN A 195 -26.27 16.56 13.82
N PRO A 196 -27.13 17.42 14.40
CA PRO A 196 -28.56 17.21 14.39
C PRO A 196 -29.06 17.07 12.95
N THR A 197 -29.83 16.01 12.70
CA THR A 197 -30.55 15.80 11.43
C THR A 197 -31.38 17.05 11.14
N PRO A 198 -31.36 17.61 9.91
CA PRO A 198 -32.21 18.75 9.60
C PRO A 198 -33.66 18.27 9.61
N ALA A 199 -34.42 18.65 10.65
CA ALA A 199 -35.87 18.67 10.57
C ALA A 199 -36.29 19.78 9.59
N PRO A 200 -37.43 19.63 8.89
CA PRO A 200 -37.89 20.62 7.92
C PRO A 200 -37.99 21.99 8.61
N THR A 201 -37.40 22.98 7.96
CA THR A 201 -37.22 24.34 8.46
C THR A 201 -38.57 24.98 8.81
N GLY A 202 -38.88 25.00 10.11
CA GLY A 202 -39.56 26.13 10.76
C GLY A 202 -38.55 27.25 11.03
N PRO A 203 -38.99 28.52 11.17
CA PRO A 203 -38.13 29.68 10.99
C PRO A 203 -36.99 29.73 12.03
N PRO A 204 -35.79 30.24 11.64
CA PRO A 204 -34.58 30.09 12.43
C PRO A 204 -34.45 31.16 13.54
N GLU A 205 -33.96 30.74 14.70
CA GLU A 205 -33.19 31.62 15.61
C GLU A 205 -31.76 31.07 15.83
N THR A 206 -30.83 31.89 15.33
CA THR A 206 -29.38 32.09 15.54
C THR A 206 -28.47 31.03 16.21
N VAL A 207 -27.66 30.36 15.38
CA VAL A 207 -26.29 29.87 15.68
C VAL A 207 -25.33 30.62 14.73
N SER A 208 -24.14 31.01 15.20
CA SER A 208 -23.22 31.88 14.45
C SER A 208 -22.95 31.34 13.04
N SER A 209 -23.26 32.17 12.04
CA SER A 209 -23.10 31.84 10.63
C SER A 209 -21.63 31.62 10.29
N TRP A 210 -21.29 30.44 9.82
CA TRP A 210 -20.07 30.24 9.04
C TRP A 210 -20.09 31.21 7.86
N ASP A 211 -19.08 32.08 7.80
CA ASP A 211 -18.90 33.13 6.78
C ASP A 211 -17.71 32.77 5.88
N PRO A 212 -17.92 31.95 4.84
CA PRO A 212 -16.83 31.55 3.94
C PRO A 212 -16.23 32.76 3.21
N GLN A 213 -17.02 33.82 2.96
CA GLN A 213 -16.53 35.06 2.36
C GLN A 213 -15.55 35.78 3.29
N GLY A 214 -15.85 35.83 4.59
CA GLY A 214 -14.96 36.38 5.61
C GLY A 214 -13.63 35.62 5.74
N GLU A 215 -13.65 34.29 5.64
CA GLU A 215 -12.42 33.48 5.66
C GLU A 215 -11.55 33.68 4.42
N VAL A 216 -12.17 33.80 3.23
CA VAL A 216 -11.46 34.15 1.98
C VAL A 216 -10.85 35.55 2.08
N ALA A 217 -11.55 36.53 2.67
CA ALA A 217 -11.04 37.89 2.84
C ALA A 217 -9.78 37.92 3.73
N LYS A 218 -9.76 37.18 4.84
CA LYS A 218 -8.58 37.08 5.73
C LYS A 218 -7.35 36.55 5.00
N LEU A 219 -7.51 35.54 4.14
CA LEU A 219 -6.40 34.96 3.37
C LEU A 219 -5.90 35.89 2.26
N LYS A 220 -6.78 36.71 1.67
CA LYS A 220 -6.38 37.78 0.73
C LYS A 220 -5.61 38.89 1.43
N GLU A 221 -6.08 39.36 2.58
CA GLU A 221 -5.41 40.39 3.37
C GLU A 221 -4.02 39.92 3.83
N ALA A 222 -3.88 38.65 4.19
CA ALA A 222 -2.61 38.03 4.53
C ALA A 222 -1.72 37.68 3.31
N GLY A 223 -2.19 37.95 2.08
CA GLY A 223 -1.43 37.76 0.84
C GLY A 223 -1.24 36.30 0.40
N PHE A 224 -2.03 35.36 0.95
CA PHE A 224 -1.89 33.92 0.63
C PHE A 224 -2.64 33.50 -0.63
N ILE A 225 -3.67 34.24 -1.02
CA ILE A 225 -4.44 34.00 -2.25
C ILE A 225 -4.66 35.33 -2.98
N VAL A 226 -4.57 35.31 -4.31
CA VAL A 226 -4.65 36.52 -5.15
C VAL A 226 -5.78 36.46 -6.18
N ASP A 227 -6.39 35.29 -6.37
CA ASP A 227 -7.43 35.05 -7.38
C ASP A 227 -8.84 35.10 -6.78
N ASP A 228 -9.81 35.52 -7.58
CA ASP A 228 -11.23 35.63 -7.21
C ASP A 228 -11.97 34.32 -7.48
N HIS A 229 -11.86 33.36 -6.56
CA HIS A 229 -12.73 32.18 -6.52
C HIS A 229 -13.96 32.43 -5.63
N PRO A 230 -15.18 32.00 -6.04
CA PRO A 230 -16.37 32.10 -5.20
C PRO A 230 -16.17 31.31 -3.91
N ALA A 231 -16.46 31.94 -2.77
CA ALA A 231 -16.22 31.36 -1.45
C ALA A 231 -17.14 30.15 -1.14
N ASP A 232 -18.23 30.01 -1.88
CA ASP A 232 -19.21 28.92 -1.81
C ASP A 232 -19.03 27.88 -2.92
N ALA A 233 -17.97 27.97 -3.73
CA ALA A 233 -17.69 26.98 -4.76
C ALA A 233 -17.44 25.59 -4.14
N PRO A 234 -18.01 24.52 -4.72
CA PRO A 234 -17.77 23.17 -4.23
C PRO A 234 -16.30 22.78 -4.42
N LEU A 235 -15.65 22.36 -3.34
CA LEU A 235 -14.27 21.89 -3.35
C LEU A 235 -14.21 20.43 -3.81
N THR A 236 -13.36 20.12 -4.78
CA THR A 236 -13.11 18.74 -5.17
C THR A 236 -12.14 18.05 -4.20
N TRP A 237 -12.22 16.71 -4.12
CA TRP A 237 -11.26 15.92 -3.33
C TRP A 237 -9.81 16.09 -3.82
N GLY A 238 -9.62 16.34 -5.13
CA GLY A 238 -8.30 16.62 -5.71
C GLY A 238 -7.71 17.94 -5.23
N GLU A 239 -8.50 19.01 -5.20
CA GLU A 239 -8.07 20.33 -4.73
C GLU A 239 -7.77 20.31 -3.23
N PHE A 240 -8.61 19.65 -2.43
CA PHE A 240 -8.38 19.46 -1.01
C PHE A 240 -7.07 18.69 -0.75
N ALA A 241 -6.86 17.57 -1.45
CA ALA A 241 -5.65 16.76 -1.31
C ALA A 241 -4.39 17.55 -1.71
N ALA A 242 -4.46 18.40 -2.73
CA ALA A 242 -3.33 19.23 -3.15
C ALA A 242 -2.92 20.24 -2.07
N VAL A 243 -3.88 20.90 -1.42
CA VAL A 243 -3.62 21.82 -0.30
C VAL A 243 -3.02 21.08 0.89
N MET A 244 -3.60 19.96 1.29
CA MET A 244 -3.13 19.17 2.42
C MET A 244 -1.72 18.62 2.22
N ASN A 245 -1.40 18.11 1.03
CA ASN A 245 -0.07 17.61 0.72
C ASN A 245 0.99 18.73 0.78
N ARG A 246 0.66 19.95 0.32
CA ARG A 246 1.56 21.10 0.42
C ARG A 246 1.80 21.51 1.88
N LEU A 247 0.76 21.54 2.70
CA LEU A 247 0.88 21.85 4.14
C LEU A 247 1.73 20.79 4.88
N ILE A 248 1.52 19.50 4.59
CA ILE A 248 2.31 18.41 5.19
C ILE A 248 3.81 18.57 4.85
N ASN A 249 4.12 18.96 3.62
CA ASN A 249 5.49 19.17 3.16
C ASN A 249 6.13 20.41 3.80
N VAL A 250 5.39 21.53 3.89
CA VAL A 250 5.90 22.79 4.47
C VAL A 250 6.08 22.68 5.99
N LEU A 251 5.15 22.01 6.67
CA LEU A 251 5.17 21.86 8.12
C LEU A 251 5.99 20.65 8.59
N ASN A 252 6.61 19.92 7.65
CA ASN A 252 7.50 18.78 7.90
C ASN A 252 6.90 17.72 8.85
N ILE A 253 5.57 17.51 8.76
CA ILE A 253 4.76 16.73 9.71
C ILE A 253 5.14 15.23 9.70
N LYS A 254 5.94 14.77 8.74
CA LYS A 254 6.37 13.37 8.61
C LYS A 254 7.63 12.98 9.41
N ASN A 255 8.22 13.88 10.21
CA ASN A 255 9.41 13.57 11.02
C ASN A 255 9.10 13.30 12.51
N ASN A 256 7.99 12.63 12.82
CA ASN A 256 7.75 12.06 14.14
C ASN A 256 6.93 10.79 14.00
N SER A 257 7.57 9.69 13.57
CA SER A 257 7.24 8.28 13.88
C SER A 257 8.21 7.37 13.12
#